data_AF-A0A2A2IC48-F1
#
_entry.id   AF-A0A2A2IC48-F1
#
_cell.length_a   1.000
_cell.length_b   1.000
_cell.length_c   1.000
_cell.angle_alpha   90.00
_cell.angle_beta   90.00
_cell.angle_gamma   90.00
#
_symmetry.space_group_name_H-M   'P 1'
#
loop_
_entity.id
_entity.type
_entity.pdbx_description
1 polymer ?
#
loop_
_entity_poly.entity_id
_entity_poly.type
_entity_poly.pdbx_seq_one_letter_code
_entity_poly.pdbx_strand_id
1 'polypeptide(L)'
;MKGQTYVISAIIFIIIVAVFAVTNVETVEVNYLFWSGESPLILIILFSVLMGGIITAAVGAVKMFRLQKEMKKLKADNNEMSKTLKKNGLILNKHSDETKKKSDKNNHTNK
;
A
#
# COMPACT_ATOMS: atom_id res chain seq x y z
N MET A 1 -3.67 17.83 5.79
CA MET A 1 -4.44 17.47 7.00
C MET A 1 -4.89 16.00 7.05
N LYS A 2 -5.20 15.33 5.93
CA LYS A 2 -5.74 13.94 5.91
C LYS A 2 -4.88 12.87 6.60
N GLY A 3 -3.55 12.98 6.52
CA GLY A 3 -2.65 12.03 7.18
C GLY A 3 -2.64 12.13 8.71
N GLN A 4 -2.82 13.34 9.25
CA GLN A 4 -2.87 13.55 10.71
C GLN A 4 -4.15 12.96 11.31
N THR A 5 -5.29 13.04 10.61
CA THR A 5 -6.54 12.40 11.04
C THR A 5 -6.37 10.89 11.22
N TYR A 6 -5.67 10.23 10.31
CA TYR A 6 -5.38 8.79 10.41
C TYR A 6 -4.56 8.47 11.66
N VAL A 7 -3.49 9.23 11.91
CA VAL A 7 -2.62 9.03 13.08
C VAL A 7 -3.41 9.22 14.37
N ILE A 8 -4.22 10.28 14.47
CA ILE A 8 -5.06 10.54 15.65
C ILE A 8 -6.07 9.40 15.85
N SER A 9 -6.75 8.95 14.80
CA SER A 9 -7.67 7.81 14.90
C SER A 9 -6.99 6.51 15.32
N ALA A 10 -5.76 6.26 14.85
CA ALA A 10 -5.00 5.08 15.22
C ALA A 10 -4.62 5.10 16.70
N ILE A 11 -4.22 6.27 17.24
CA ILE A 11 -3.93 6.43 18.67
C ILE A 11 -5.17 6.15 19.51
N ILE A 12 -6.32 6.74 19.15
CA ILE A 12 -7.60 6.50 19.86
C ILE A 12 -7.94 5.00 19.82
N PHE A 13 -7.80 4.36 18.66
CA PHE A 13 -8.07 2.93 18.52
C PHE A 13 -7.14 2.07 19.39
N ILE A 14 -5.83 2.39 19.44
CA ILE A 14 -4.87 1.69 20.30
C ILE A 14 -5.25 1.82 21.77
N ILE A 15 -5.68 3.00 22.22
CA ILE A 15 -6.14 3.21 23.61
C ILE A 15 -7.35 2.34 23.91
N ILE A 16 -8.34 2.29 23.01
CA ILE A 16 -9.53 1.43 23.17
C ILE A 16 -9.13 -0.04 23.30
N VAL A 17 -8.24 -0.52 22.41
CA VAL A 17 -7.74 -1.90 22.45
C VAL A 17 -6.96 -2.18 23.74
N ALA A 18 -6.15 -1.24 24.22
CA ALA A 18 -5.40 -1.39 25.46
C ALA A 18 -6.31 -1.48 26.68
N VAL A 19 -7.33 -0.62 26.76
CA VAL A 19 -8.35 -0.69 27.82
C VAL A 19 -9.06 -2.05 27.77
N PHE A 20 -9.50 -2.48 26.59
CA PHE A 20 -10.14 -3.78 26.41
C PHE A 20 -9.25 -4.94 26.85
N ALA A 21 -7.94 -4.87 26.56
CA ALA A 21 -6.99 -5.91 26.94
C ALA A 21 -6.76 -6.00 28.45
N VAL A 22 -6.71 -4.86 29.14
CA VAL A 22 -6.54 -4.83 30.60
C VAL A 22 -7.81 -5.29 31.31
N THR A 23 -8.99 -4.90 30.83
CA THR A 23 -10.26 -5.23 31.49
C THR A 23 -10.71 -6.67 31.24
N ASN A 24 -10.29 -7.29 30.15
CA ASN A 24 -10.66 -8.66 29.76
C ASN A 24 -9.47 -9.62 29.82
N VAL A 25 -8.55 -9.41 30.78
CA VAL A 25 -7.45 -10.34 31.07
C VAL A 25 -7.96 -11.54 31.88
N GLU A 26 -8.98 -12.21 31.35
CA GLU A 26 -9.48 -13.45 31.92
C GLU A 26 -8.66 -14.62 31.38
N THR A 27 -8.13 -15.41 32.30
CA THR A 27 -7.32 -16.59 31.99
C THR A 27 -8.28 -17.72 31.67
N VAL A 28 -8.14 -18.30 30.48
CA VAL A 28 -8.94 -19.43 30.02
C VAL A 28 -8.03 -20.57 29.61
N GLU A 29 -8.49 -21.80 29.84
CA GLU A 29 -7.79 -22.99 29.37
C GLU A 29 -7.95 -23.13 27.86
N VAL A 30 -6.82 -23.23 27.15
CA VAL A 30 -6.79 -23.25 25.70
C VAL A 30 -6.04 -24.49 25.25
N ASN A 31 -6.71 -25.29 24.42
CA ASN A 31 -6.11 -26.42 23.74
C ASN A 31 -5.54 -25.93 22.41
N TYR A 32 -4.25 -25.63 22.40
CA TYR A 32 -3.50 -25.40 21.17
C TYR A 32 -3.29 -26.72 20.43
N LEU A 33 -2.96 -26.63 19.14
CA LEU A 33 -2.88 -27.78 18.24
C LEU A 33 -1.93 -28.90 18.72
N PHE A 34 -0.93 -28.57 19.54
CA PHE A 34 0.07 -29.50 20.07
C PHE A 34 0.28 -29.41 21.59
N TRP A 35 -0.45 -28.53 22.29
CA TRP A 35 -0.27 -28.29 23.74
C TRP A 35 -1.53 -27.68 24.34
N SER A 36 -1.88 -28.00 25.58
CA SER A 36 -2.84 -27.25 26.38
C SER A 36 -2.15 -26.31 27.38
N GLY A 37 -2.73 -25.14 27.61
CA GLY A 37 -2.23 -24.19 28.59
C GLY A 37 -3.23 -23.09 28.93
N GLU A 38 -3.05 -22.49 30.10
CA GLU A 38 -3.82 -21.33 30.51
C GLU A 38 -3.25 -20.07 29.88
N SER A 39 -4.10 -19.26 29.24
CA SER A 39 -3.68 -18.01 28.62
C SER A 39 -4.82 -16.99 28.60
N PRO A 40 -4.51 -15.69 28.73
CA PRO A 40 -5.52 -14.65 28.59
C PRO A 40 -6.18 -14.67 27.21
N LEU A 41 -7.52 -14.67 27.18
CA LEU A 41 -8.29 -14.75 25.94
C LEU A 41 -7.93 -13.65 24.93
N ILE A 42 -7.63 -12.45 25.42
CA ILE A 42 -7.26 -11.32 24.57
C ILE A 42 -5.99 -11.57 23.74
N LEU A 43 -5.00 -12.29 24.27
CA LEU A 43 -3.76 -12.57 23.53
C LEU A 43 -4.06 -13.38 22.26
N ILE A 44 -5.02 -14.32 22.37
CA ILE A 44 -5.43 -15.18 21.26
C ILE A 44 -6.18 -14.37 20.20
N ILE A 45 -7.06 -13.46 20.63
CA ILE A 45 -7.78 -12.53 19.73
C ILE A 45 -6.78 -11.62 19.00
N LEU A 46 -5.85 -11.00 19.73
CA LEU A 46 -4.82 -10.14 19.14
C LEU A 46 -3.96 -10.90 18.13
N PHE A 47 -3.54 -12.12 18.46
CA PHE A 47 -2.77 -12.96 17.54
C PHE A 47 -3.58 -13.32 16.29
N SER A 48 -4.87 -13.62 16.44
CA SER A 48 -5.77 -13.92 15.32
C SER A 48 -5.95 -12.71 14.39
N VAL A 49 -6.17 -11.52 14.95
CA VAL A 49 -6.28 -10.26 14.19
C VAL A 49 -4.97 -9.94 13.49
N LEU A 50 -3.84 -10.09 14.18
CA LEU A 50 -2.51 -9.91 13.60
C LEU A 50 -2.30 -10.85 12.41
N MET A 51 -2.64 -12.13 12.56
CA MET A 51 -2.51 -13.12 11.49
C MET A 51 -3.41 -12.77 10.29
N GLY A 52 -4.64 -12.35 10.53
CA GLY A 52 -5.53 -11.84 9.47
C GLY A 52 -4.96 -10.62 8.73
N GLY A 53 -4.32 -9.71 9.47
CA GLY A 53 -3.61 -8.56 8.91
C GLY A 53 -2.43 -8.97 8.03
N ILE A 54 -1.61 -9.92 8.50
CA ILE A 54 -0.47 -10.47 7.75
C ILE A 54 -0.95 -11.13 6.44
N ILE A 55 -1.98 -11.96 6.50
CA ILE A 55 -2.56 -12.62 5.32
C ILE A 55 -3.08 -11.57 4.33
N THR A 56 -3.82 -10.57 4.80
CA THR A 56 -4.35 -9.48 3.96
C THR A 56 -3.23 -8.68 3.30
N ALA A 57 -2.18 -8.34 4.06
CA ALA A 57 -1.02 -7.64 3.54
C ALA A 57 -0.27 -8.47 2.49
N ALA A 58 -0.10 -9.78 2.72
CA ALA A 58 0.55 -10.68 1.77
C ALA A 58 -0.22 -10.78 0.45
N VAL A 59 -1.55 -10.98 0.52
CA VAL A 59 -2.43 -11.00 -0.67
C VAL A 59 -2.38 -9.64 -1.39
N GLY A 60 -2.42 -8.54 -0.64
CA GLY A 60 -2.30 -7.19 -1.16
C GLY A 60 -0.97 -6.95 -1.89
N ALA A 61 0.14 -7.43 -1.32
CA ALA A 61 1.47 -7.31 -1.91
C ALA A 61 1.58 -8.09 -3.24
N VAL A 62 1.05 -9.32 -3.30
CA VAL A 62 1.02 -10.10 -4.55
C VAL A 62 0.20 -9.38 -5.62
N LYS A 63 -0.98 -8.87 -5.27
CA LYS A 63 -1.83 -8.09 -6.20
C LYS A 63 -1.10 -6.84 -6.69
N MET A 64 -0.46 -6.10 -5.78
CA MET A 64 0.29 -4.89 -6.10
C MET A 64 1.45 -5.19 -7.06
N PHE A 65 2.18 -6.29 -6.84
CA PHE A 65 3.27 -6.70 -7.73
C PHE A 65 2.76 -7.02 -9.14
N ARG A 66 1.65 -7.75 -9.27
CA ARG A 66 1.03 -8.05 -10.57
C ARG A 66 0.60 -6.77 -11.29
N LEU A 67 -0.06 -5.85 -10.59
CA LEU A 67 -0.47 -4.55 -11.12
C LEU A 67 0.73 -3.71 -11.59
N GLN A 68 1.83 -3.71 -10.84
CA GLN A 68 3.05 -3.01 -11.25
C GLN A 68 3.68 -3.62 -12.52
N LYS A 69 3.69 -4.95 -12.64
CA LYS A 69 4.18 -5.64 -13.84
C LYS A 69 3.33 -5.30 -15.05
N GLU A 70 2.00 -5.35 -14.90
CA GLU A 70 1.05 -5.02 -15.96
C GLU A 70 1.19 -3.54 -16.37
N MET A 71 1.28 -2.62 -15.42
CA MET A 71 1.56 -1.20 -15.66
C MET A 71 2.84 -0.98 -16.46
N LYS A 72 3.92 -1.71 -16.17
CA LYS A 72 5.18 -1.62 -16.93
C LYS A 72 4.99 -2.11 -18.37
N LYS A 73 4.27 -3.23 -18.56
CA LYS A 73 3.96 -3.78 -19.89
C LYS A 73 3.10 -2.79 -20.70
N LEU A 74 1.99 -2.33 -20.14
CA LEU A 74 1.11 -1.34 -20.77
C LEU A 74 1.85 -0.06 -21.17
N LYS A 75 2.77 0.43 -20.31
CA LYS A 75 3.62 1.59 -20.64
C LYS A 75 4.60 1.31 -21.79
N ALA A 76 5.17 0.11 -21.84
CA ALA A 76 6.06 -0.29 -22.93
C ALA A 76 5.30 -0.37 -24.27
N ASP A 77 4.16 -1.06 -24.27
CA ASP A 77 3.31 -1.23 -25.45
C ASP A 77 2.81 0.13 -25.98
N ASN A 78 2.39 1.03 -25.08
CA ASN A 78 1.96 2.38 -25.46
C ASN A 78 3.11 3.23 -26.04
N ASN A 79 4.32 3.11 -25.47
CA ASN A 79 5.50 3.78 -26.00
C ASN A 79 5.89 3.26 -27.39
N GLU A 80 5.78 1.96 -27.63
CA GLU A 80 6.04 1.35 -28.93
C GLU A 80 5.01 1.79 -29.97
N MET A 81 3.72 1.73 -29.63
CA MET A 81 2.66 2.19 -30.52
C MET A 81 2.81 3.68 -30.86
N SER A 82 3.14 4.53 -29.88
CA SER A 82 3.45 5.95 -30.12
C SER A 82 4.64 6.14 -31.07
N LYS A 83 5.70 5.32 -30.96
CA LYS A 83 6.84 5.36 -31.90
C LYS A 83 6.42 4.96 -33.32
N THR A 84 5.65 3.88 -33.47
CA THR A 84 5.16 3.41 -34.78
C THR A 84 4.24 4.43 -35.44
N LEU A 85 3.34 5.05 -34.68
CA LEU A 85 2.46 6.09 -35.18
C LEU A 85 3.23 7.36 -35.60
N LYS A 86 4.27 7.76 -34.85
CA LYS A 86 5.19 8.85 -35.24
C LYS A 86 5.96 8.52 -36.52
N LYS A 87 6.45 7.29 -36.65
CA LYS A 87 7.17 6.81 -37.85
C LYS A 87 6.28 6.84 -39.09
N ASN A 88 5.00 6.50 -38.93
CA ASN A 88 4.03 6.47 -40.03
C ASN A 88 3.34 7.83 -40.26
N GLY A 89 3.77 8.90 -39.58
CA GLY A 89 3.24 10.26 -39.78
C GLY A 89 1.81 10.48 -39.28
N LEU A 90 1.23 9.54 -38.53
CA LEU A 90 -0.17 9.56 -38.11
C LEU A 90 -0.42 10.34 -36.81
N ILE A 91 0.64 10.77 -36.11
CA ILE A 91 0.54 11.60 -34.89
C ILE A 91 1.15 12.97 -35.19
N LEU A 92 0.28 13.97 -35.39
CA LEU A 92 0.66 15.38 -35.36
C LEU A 92 1.00 15.77 -33.92
N ASN A 93 2.13 16.46 -33.79
CA ASN A 93 2.67 16.99 -32.53
C ASN A 93 1.57 17.67 -31.70
N LYS A 94 1.15 17.07 -30.58
CA LYS A 94 0.34 17.80 -29.58
C LYS A 94 0.77 17.65 -28.13
N HIS A 95 1.90 17.01 -27.81
CA HIS A 95 2.36 17.01 -26.41
C HIS A 95 3.88 17.04 -26.19
N SER A 96 4.69 17.16 -27.23
CA SER A 96 6.15 17.19 -27.10
C SER A 96 6.72 18.53 -26.59
N ASP A 97 5.92 19.61 -26.63
CA ASP A 97 6.42 20.96 -26.33
C ASP A 97 6.28 21.40 -24.87
N GLU A 98 5.45 20.74 -24.05
CA GLU A 98 5.27 21.17 -22.65
C GLU A 98 6.33 20.62 -21.69
N THR A 99 6.85 19.41 -21.93
CA THR A 99 7.80 18.78 -21.00
C THR A 99 9.24 19.25 -21.20
N LYS A 100 9.65 19.59 -22.44
CA LYS A 100 10.99 20.14 -22.70
C LYS A 100 11.14 21.62 -22.27
N LYS A 101 10.11 22.45 -22.48
CA LYS A 101 10.19 23.89 -22.18
C LYS A 101 10.32 24.21 -20.68
N LYS A 102 9.86 23.31 -19.80
CA LYS A 102 10.02 23.45 -18.34
C LYS A 102 11.41 23.05 -17.83
N SER A 103 12.11 22.15 -18.54
CA SER A 103 13.47 21.73 -18.18
C SER A 103 14.53 22.77 -18.61
N ASP A 104 14.36 23.41 -19.78
CA ASP A 104 15.33 24.39 -20.28
C ASP A 104 15.21 25.76 -19.60
N LYS A 105 14.02 26.16 -19.13
CA LYS A 105 13.83 27.47 -18.47
C LYS A 105 14.45 27.53 -17.07
N ASN A 106 14.48 26.42 -16.34
CA ASN A 106 15.12 26.37 -15.02
C ASN A 106 16.66 26.42 -15.08
N ASN A 107 17.27 26.01 -16.19
CA ASN A 107 18.73 26.08 -16.34
C ASN A 107 19.25 27.48 -16.72
N HIS A 108 18.38 28.36 -17.23
CA HIS A 108 18.80 29.70 -17.65
C HIS A 108 18.59 30.79 -16.58
N THR A 109 17.92 30.47 -15.47
CA THR A 109 17.61 31.44 -14.39
C THR A 109 18.58 31.32 -13.20
N ASN A 110 19.49 30.34 -13.22
CA ASN A 110 20.49 30.08 -12.18
C ASN A 110 21.93 30.38 -12.63
N LYS A 111 22.12 31.21 -13.65
CA LYS A 111 23.44 31.69 -14.08
C LYS A 111 23.47 33.20 -14.15
#